data_AF-A0A392UAF6-F1
#
_entry.id   AF-A0A392UAF6-F1
#
_cell.length_a   1.000
_cell.length_b   1.000
_cell.length_c   1.000
_cell.angle_alpha   90.00
_cell.angle_beta   90.00
_cell.angle_gamma   90.00
#
_symmetry.space_group_name_H-M   'P 1'
#
loop_
_entity.id
_entity.type
_entity.pdbx_description
1 polymer ?
#
loop_
_entity_poly.entity_id
_entity_poly.type
_entity_poly.pdbx_seq_one_letter_code
_entity_poly.pdbx_strand_id
1 'polypeptide(L)' 'MRLGPGGMAIPWELFKREFLVKYFPVDVKNRKVVEFMELKQGNMSVADYAV' A
#
# COMPACT_ATOMS: atom_id res chain seq x y z
N MET A 1 -2.51 14.51 -16.40
CA MET A 1 -1.15 14.44 -15.82
C MET A 1 -1.06 15.48 -14.72
N ARG A 2 -0.87 15.10 -13.45
CA ARG A 2 -0.72 16.07 -12.35
C ARG A 2 0.71 16.64 -12.44
N LEU A 3 0.83 17.91 -12.82
CA LEU A 3 2.11 18.61 -12.91
C LEU A 3 2.48 19.17 -11.53
N GLY A 4 3.75 19.07 -11.15
CA GLY A 4 4.26 19.67 -9.92
C GLY A 4 4.31 21.21 -10.00
N PRO A 5 4.75 21.89 -8.92
CA PRO A 5 4.97 23.35 -8.95
C PRO A 5 5.88 23.70 -10.13
N GLY A 6 5.42 24.57 -11.03
CA GLY A 6 6.17 24.96 -12.22
C GLY A 6 5.94 24.11 -13.48
N GLY A 7 4.93 23.23 -13.52
CA GLY A 7 4.57 22.52 -14.75
C GLY A 7 5.46 21.31 -15.08
N MET A 8 6.37 20.96 -14.18
CA MET A 8 7.27 19.81 -14.35
C MET A 8 6.53 18.51 -14.00
N ALA A 9 6.67 17.49 -14.84
CA ALA A 9 6.16 16.15 -14.52
C ALA A 9 6.84 15.64 -13.25
N ILE A 10 6.04 15.15 -12.29
CA ILE A 10 6.59 14.57 -11.06
C ILE A 10 7.31 13.27 -11.44
N PRO A 11 8.62 13.12 -11.13
CA PRO A 11 9.33 11.87 -11.36
C PRO A 11 8.61 10.71 -10.65
N TRP A 12 8.50 9.57 -11.32
CA TRP A 12 7.79 8.40 -10.79
C TRP A 12 8.29 7.96 -9.41
N GLU A 13 9.60 8.03 -9.19
CA GLU A 13 10.22 7.71 -7.90
C GLU A 13 9.79 8.66 -6.77
N LEU A 14 9.67 9.96 -7.07
CA LEU A 14 9.23 10.95 -6.09
C LEU A 14 7.75 10.75 -5.74
N PHE A 15 6.91 10.49 -6.75
CA PHE A 15 5.51 10.17 -6.54
C PHE A 15 5.35 8.95 -5.62
N LYS A 16 6.06 7.85 -5.91
CA LYS A 16 6.01 6.63 -5.08
C LYS A 16 6.41 6.91 -3.64
N ARG A 17 7.49 7.65 -3.40
CA ARG A 17 7.94 8.01 -2.05
C ARG A 17 6.87 8.79 -1.28
N GLU A 18 6.39 9.89 -1.85
CA GLU A 18 5.40 10.76 -1.21
C GLU A 18 4.07 10.04 -0.99
N PHE A 19 3.64 9.22 -1.96
CA PHE A 19 2.43 8.42 -1.86
C PHE A 19 2.52 7.41 -0.70
N LEU A 20 3.63 6.68 -0.60
CA LEU A 20 3.82 5.72 0.48
C LEU A 20 3.87 6.39 1.86
N VAL A 21 4.56 7.52 2.00
CA VAL A 21 4.61 8.26 3.26
C VAL A 21 3.22 8.77 3.67
N LYS A 22 2.44 9.30 2.72
CA LYS A 22 1.14 9.90 3.00
C LYS A 22 0.05 8.87 3.32
N TYR A 23 0.04 7.74 2.62
CA TYR A 23 -1.05 6.77 2.70
C TYR A 23 -0.70 5.50 3.48
N PHE A 24 0.60 5.24 3.68
CA PHE A 24 1.10 4.10 4.46
C PHE A 24 2.03 4.57 5.58
N PRO A 25 1.53 5.37 6.54
CA PRO A 25 2.30 5.68 7.73
C PRO A 25 2.70 4.39 8.45
N VAL A 26 3.77 4.46 9.26
CA VAL A 26 4.33 3.32 10.00
C VAL A 26 3.25 2.53 10.74
N ASP A 27 2.20 3.19 11.22
CA ASP A 27 1.07 2.57 11.91
C ASP A 27 0.21 1.66 11.04
N VAL A 28 0.06 1.97 9.74
CA VAL A 28 -0.64 1.11 8.78
C VAL A 28 0.21 -0.11 8.47
N LYS A 29 1.53 0.06 8.32
CA LYS A 29 2.46 -1.05 8.14
C LYS A 29 2.48 -1.96 9.36
N ASN A 30 2.57 -1.40 10.56
CA ASN A 30 2.55 -2.17 11.81
C ASN A 30 1.22 -2.89 12.01
N ARG A 31 0.08 -2.24 11.71
CA ARG A 31 -1.23 -2.89 11.72
C ARG A 31 -1.31 -4.06 10.74
N LYS A 32 -0.80 -3.91 9.52
CA LYS A 32 -0.77 -5.00 8.53
C LYS A 32 0.13 -6.16 8.96
N VAL A 33 1.24 -5.89 9.66
CA VAL A 33 2.08 -6.94 10.24
C VAL A 33 1.35 -7.67 11.37
N VAL A 34 0.68 -6.96 12.27
CA VAL A 34 -0.13 -7.57 13.34
C VAL A 34 -1.28 -8.40 12.75
N GLU A 35 -2.02 -7.85 11.78
CA GLU A 35 -3.10 -8.54 11.06
C GLU A 35 -2.60 -9.82 10.36
N PHE A 36 -1.38 -9.80 9.80
CA PHE A 36 -0.75 -10.99 9.22
C PHE A 36 -0.36 -12.02 10.27
N MET A 37 0.18 -11.59 11.42
CA MET A 37 0.56 -12.48 12.53
C MET A 37 -0.67 -13.13 13.20
N GLU A 38 -1.78 -12.41 13.25
CA GLU A 38 -3.05 -12.88 13.81
C GLU A 38 -3.93 -13.58 12.76
N LEU A 39 -3.50 -13.61 11.50
CA LEU A 39 -4.24 -14.21 10.39
C LEU A 39 -4.41 -15.71 10.65
N LYS A 40 -5.65 -16.12 10.90
CA LYS A 40 -6.01 -17.54 10.95
C LYS A 40 -6.70 -17.89 9.64
N GLN A 41 -6.33 -19.03 9.07
CA GLN A 41 -7.07 -19.59 7.96
C GLN A 41 -8.50 -19.85 8.44
N GLY A 42 -9.45 -19.11 7.87
CA GLY A 42 -10.89 -19.37 8.05
C GLY A 42 -11.31 -20.59 7.24
N ASN A 43 -12.60 -20.69 6.92
CA ASN A 43 -13.12 -21.82 6.15
C ASN A 43 -12.84 -21.77 4.63
N MET A 44 -12.27 -20.65 4.12
CA MET A 44 -11.94 -20.50 2.71
C MET A 44 -10.64 -21.23 2.37
N SER A 45 -10.66 -22.00 1.28
CA SER A 45 -9.46 -22.57 0.71
C SER A 45 -8.72 -21.54 -0.15
N VAL A 46 -7.42 -21.74 -0.36
CA VAL A 46 -6.62 -20.89 -1.25
C VAL A 46 -7.14 -20.93 -2.70
N ALA A 47 -7.72 -22.06 -3.12
CA ALA A 47 -8.30 -22.20 -4.45
C ALA A 47 -9.53 -21.31 -4.65
N ASP A 48 -10.30 -21.03 -3.59
CA ASP A 48 -11.49 -20.18 -3.65
C ASP A 48 -11.17 -18.69 -3.87
N TYR A 49 -9.91 -18.28 -3.70
CA TYR A 49 -9.47 -16.90 -3.96
C TYR A 49 -9.13 -16.62 -5.42
N ALA A 50 -9.00 -17.64 -6.27
CA ALA A 50 -8.59 -17.50 -7.66
C ALA A 50 -9.76 -17.24 -8.65
N VAL A 51 -10.95 -16.92 -8.14
CA VAL A 51 -12.19 -16.71 -8.91
C VAL A 51 -12.26 -15.31 -9.51
#